data_AF-A0A0J7JFF0-F1
#
_entry.id   AF-A0A0J7JFF0-F1
#
_cell.length_a   1.000
_cell.length_b   1.000
_cell.length_c   1.000
_cell.angle_alpha   90.00
_cell.angle_beta   90.00
_cell.angle_gamma   90.00
#
_symmetry.space_group_name_H-M   'P 1'
#
loop_
_entity.id
_entity.type
_entity.pdbx_description
1 polymer ?
#
loop_
_entity_poly.entity_id
_entity_poly.type
_entity_poly.pdbx_seq_one_letter_code
_entity_poly.pdbx_strand_id
1 'polypeptide(L)'
;MMAGAGMLLVAGGLPWGVGYVTEQQWQQATAEVNSAQPFLQVTTQAYQRGILGSELSGTVRLLNPDTGESRQVAFQADVTHGVTGSLMDFQPTDGWSPEGADWFPEQEPALTLETRLWGTAVLELAMPAMSMADAGSGESLTTSGGLARVEISDAGSSAELLVVWPALALSGPDRAVRVSDLRVEQTMSHLVGEVWTGSGKVLAELLSVTPDQKPPVTLKGISVQSHSEAVSQGERLDSRVALAVDGLTLSDETYGPQRLTFALNGLDVAAWNDLAESLSAMQAGAAARASVAREGFDRQMAAMQRMNTAVRELAAAGFSIGFPELYLTTPEGAVTGSARISHPELSEDQKAQMLLVMQRLTGEMNLSLPLALAEEYPELRLQLAPLIKQGLLVQEGDRLVLDAQMKDLVVDVNGVEIPLPPVL
;
A
#
# COMPACT_ATOMS: atom_id res chain seq x y z
N MET A 1 31.88 49.18 -11.56
CA MET A 1 31.30 48.95 -10.21
C MET A 1 29.78 48.83 -10.17
N MET A 2 29.01 49.33 -11.16
CA MET A 2 27.53 49.25 -11.15
C MET A 2 26.93 47.89 -11.58
N ALA A 3 27.67 47.05 -12.31
CA ALA A 3 27.20 45.70 -12.69
C ALA A 3 27.34 44.67 -11.55
N GLY A 4 28.30 44.86 -10.64
CA GLY A 4 28.50 43.98 -9.47
C GLY A 4 27.48 44.22 -8.35
N ALA A 5 27.03 45.47 -8.17
CA ALA A 5 26.00 45.81 -7.18
C ALA A 5 24.59 45.34 -7.61
N GLY A 6 24.29 45.33 -8.91
CA GLY A 6 23.03 44.81 -9.45
C GLY A 6 22.92 43.28 -9.35
N MET A 7 24.02 42.56 -9.59
CA MET A 7 24.07 41.09 -9.39
C MET A 7 24.00 40.70 -7.91
N LEU A 8 24.59 41.47 -6.98
CA LEU A 8 24.48 41.22 -5.54
C LEU A 8 23.08 41.50 -4.99
N LEU A 9 22.33 42.47 -5.54
CA LEU A 9 20.94 42.72 -5.16
C LEU A 9 19.97 41.65 -5.67
N VAL A 10 20.20 41.15 -6.89
CA VAL A 10 19.42 40.00 -7.42
C VAL A 10 19.80 38.72 -6.69
N ALA A 11 21.08 38.45 -6.45
CA ALA A 11 21.53 37.28 -5.70
C ALA A 11 21.13 37.31 -4.22
N GLY A 12 21.04 38.49 -3.60
CA GLY A 12 20.59 38.65 -2.20
C GLY A 12 19.07 38.56 -2.02
N GLY A 13 18.28 38.90 -3.05
CA GLY A 13 16.82 38.79 -3.02
C GLY A 13 16.29 37.38 -3.35
N LEU A 14 17.10 36.55 -4.02
CA LEU A 14 16.73 35.19 -4.40
C LEU A 14 16.48 34.27 -3.19
N PRO A 15 17.35 34.19 -2.18
CA PRO A 15 17.08 33.43 -0.96
C PRO A 15 15.79 33.88 -0.23
N TRP A 16 15.53 35.19 -0.19
CA TRP A 16 14.29 35.72 0.40
C TRP A 16 13.03 35.30 -0.38
N GLY A 17 13.09 35.35 -1.72
CA GLY A 17 12.01 34.89 -2.58
C GLY A 17 11.78 33.38 -2.49
N VAL A 18 12.85 32.59 -2.43
CA VAL A 18 12.82 31.14 -2.15
C VAL A 18 12.18 30.87 -0.80
N GLY A 19 12.52 31.65 0.23
CA GLY A 19 11.91 31.54 1.55
C GLY A 19 10.41 31.84 1.57
N TYR A 20 9.95 32.84 0.80
CA TYR A 20 8.52 33.09 0.63
C TYR A 20 7.77 31.92 -0.02
N VAL A 21 8.33 31.36 -1.10
CA VAL A 21 7.76 30.18 -1.78
C VAL A 21 7.73 28.97 -0.84
N THR A 22 8.79 28.80 -0.04
CA THR A 22 8.91 27.71 0.93
C THR A 22 7.86 27.79 2.02
N GLU A 23 7.59 28.98 2.57
CA GLU A 23 6.51 29.19 3.55
C GLU A 23 5.14 28.88 2.95
N GLN A 24 4.89 29.29 1.71
CA GLN A 24 3.64 29.01 1.01
C GLN A 24 3.45 27.50 0.76
N GLN A 25 4.50 26.81 0.30
CA GLN A 25 4.48 25.36 0.11
C GLN A 25 4.23 24.61 1.43
N TRP A 26 4.85 25.05 2.53
CA TRP A 26 4.62 24.49 3.86
C TRP A 26 3.17 24.64 4.32
N GLN A 27 2.59 25.83 4.16
CA GLN A 27 1.19 26.10 4.52
C GLN A 27 0.23 25.25 3.68
N GLN A 28 0.48 25.13 2.38
CA GLN A 28 -0.32 24.29 1.48
C GLN A 28 -0.23 22.82 1.88
N ALA A 29 0.98 22.28 2.07
CA ALA A 29 1.20 20.90 2.49
C ALA A 29 0.51 20.60 3.83
N THR A 30 0.60 21.52 4.80
CA THR A 30 -0.09 21.41 6.09
C THR A 30 -1.62 21.35 5.92
N ALA A 31 -2.17 22.20 5.05
CA ALA A 31 -3.61 22.23 4.78
C ALA A 31 -4.09 20.96 4.06
N GLU A 32 -3.31 20.44 3.12
CA GLU A 32 -3.58 19.19 2.40
C GLU A 32 -3.50 17.98 3.33
N VAL A 33 -2.46 17.88 4.17
CA VAL A 33 -2.35 16.81 5.18
C VAL A 33 -3.55 16.83 6.11
N ASN A 34 -3.93 18.00 6.63
CA ASN A 34 -5.05 18.14 7.56
C ASN A 34 -6.42 17.84 6.92
N SER A 35 -6.56 18.03 5.61
CA SER A 35 -7.81 17.73 4.90
C SER A 35 -7.89 16.27 4.47
N ALA A 36 -6.75 15.66 4.13
CA ALA A 36 -6.67 14.28 3.66
C ALA A 36 -6.62 13.25 4.81
N GLN A 37 -5.99 13.59 5.94
CA GLN A 37 -5.72 12.63 7.02
C GLN A 37 -6.53 12.97 8.29
N PRO A 38 -7.60 12.22 8.61
CA PRO A 38 -8.42 12.50 9.79
C PRO A 38 -7.72 12.16 11.11
N PHE A 39 -6.68 11.32 11.08
CA PHE A 39 -5.95 10.86 12.26
C PHE A 39 -4.61 11.57 12.51
N LEU A 40 -4.13 12.37 11.54
CA LEU A 40 -2.90 13.14 11.66
C LEU A 40 -3.24 14.60 11.42
N GLN A 41 -2.90 15.47 12.37
CA GLN A 41 -3.07 16.91 12.20
C GLN A 41 -1.80 17.67 12.53
N VAL A 42 -1.39 18.52 11.61
CA VAL A 42 -0.22 19.37 11.73
C VAL A 42 -0.70 20.81 11.96
N THR A 43 -0.24 21.41 13.05
CA THR A 43 -0.52 22.82 13.37
C THR A 43 0.78 23.58 13.36
N THR A 44 0.88 24.60 12.50
CA THR A 44 2.00 25.55 12.53
C THR A 44 1.71 26.62 13.58
N GLN A 45 2.61 26.78 14.56
CA GLN A 45 2.47 27.78 15.62
C GLN A 45 3.16 29.08 15.24
N ALA A 46 4.40 29.00 14.76
CA ALA A 46 5.18 30.15 14.33
C ALA A 46 6.02 29.81 13.09
N TYR A 47 6.14 30.78 12.17
CA TYR A 47 7.09 30.76 11.06
C TYR A 47 7.79 32.11 11.02
N GLN A 48 9.04 32.16 11.47
CA GLN A 48 9.83 33.38 11.57
C GLN A 48 10.77 33.47 10.37
N ARG A 49 10.34 34.19 9.33
CA ARG A 49 11.08 34.28 8.07
C ARG A 49 12.25 35.27 8.13
N GLY A 50 13.45 34.78 7.88
CA GLY A 50 14.65 35.59 7.67
C GLY A 50 15.06 35.67 6.19
N ILE A 51 16.26 36.21 5.92
CA ILE A 51 16.77 36.39 4.53
C ILE A 51 17.43 35.10 4.02
N LEU A 52 18.28 34.47 4.83
CA LEU A 52 19.03 33.26 4.47
C LEU A 52 18.51 32.00 5.18
N GLY A 53 17.55 32.16 6.08
CA GLY A 53 16.93 31.07 6.80
C GLY A 53 15.69 31.52 7.57
N SER A 54 14.96 30.56 8.11
CA SER A 54 13.74 30.76 8.89
C SER A 54 13.70 29.77 10.05
N GLU A 55 12.95 30.10 11.09
CA GLU A 55 12.63 29.17 12.18
C GLU A 55 11.13 28.82 12.13
N LEU A 56 10.81 27.54 12.19
CA LEU A 56 9.44 27.01 12.16
C LEU A 56 9.19 26.27 13.48
N SER A 57 8.03 26.47 14.10
CA SER A 57 7.58 25.64 15.21
C SER A 57 6.13 25.23 15.04
N GLY A 58 5.80 24.04 15.53
CA GLY A 58 4.48 23.46 15.37
C GLY A 58 4.22 22.26 16.25
N THR A 59 3.06 21.65 16.06
CA THR A 59 2.70 20.41 16.74
C THR A 59 2.05 19.45 15.77
N VAL A 60 2.42 18.17 15.88
CA VAL A 60 1.73 17.06 15.23
C VAL A 60 0.82 16.41 16.27
N ARG A 61 -0.45 16.26 15.93
CA ARG A 61 -1.45 15.52 16.72
C ARG A 61 -1.79 14.23 16.01
N LEU A 62 -1.55 13.12 16.69
CA LEU A 62 -1.90 11.76 16.27
C LEU A 62 -3.13 11.31 17.04
N LEU A 63 -4.19 10.92 16.34
CA LEU A 63 -5.42 10.39 16.91
C LEU A 63 -5.46 8.88 16.69
N ASN A 64 -5.62 8.10 17.76
CA ASN A 64 -5.92 6.69 17.67
C ASN A 64 -7.39 6.52 17.24
N PRO A 65 -7.67 5.93 16.06
CA PRO A 65 -9.03 5.79 15.56
C PRO A 65 -9.88 4.79 16.37
N ASP A 66 -9.24 3.82 17.03
CA ASP A 66 -9.92 2.77 17.76
C ASP A 66 -10.26 3.19 19.20
N THR A 67 -9.36 3.93 19.85
CA THR A 67 -9.54 4.36 21.25
C THR A 67 -10.01 5.80 21.39
N GLY A 68 -9.84 6.62 20.34
CA GLY A 68 -10.10 8.06 20.37
C GLY A 68 -9.03 8.86 21.14
N GLU A 69 -7.98 8.21 21.66
CA GLU A 69 -6.89 8.89 22.35
C GLU A 69 -6.06 9.73 21.37
N SER A 70 -5.71 10.96 21.77
CA SER A 70 -4.82 11.81 20.98
C SER A 70 -3.49 12.05 21.68
N ARG A 71 -2.38 11.87 20.96
CA ARG A 71 -1.04 12.28 21.39
C ARG A 71 -0.58 13.47 20.58
N GLN A 72 0.04 14.44 21.24
CA GLN A 72 0.58 15.63 20.61
C GLN A 72 2.09 15.66 20.80
N VAL A 73 2.82 15.90 19.72
CA VAL A 73 4.28 16.04 19.71
C VAL A 73 4.60 17.43 19.16
N ALA A 74 5.30 18.23 19.95
CA ALA A 74 5.80 19.53 19.50
C ALA A 74 7.09 19.35 18.70
N PHE A 75 7.26 20.15 17.66
CA PHE A 75 8.47 20.17 16.85
C PHE A 75 8.94 21.60 16.59
N GLN A 76 10.24 21.71 16.33
CA GLN A 76 10.89 22.86 15.76
C GLN A 76 11.58 22.45 14.47
N ALA A 77 11.77 23.41 13.57
CA ALA A 77 12.56 23.19 12.38
C ALA A 77 13.36 24.44 11.97
N ASP A 78 14.62 24.21 11.64
CA ASP A 78 15.51 25.22 11.08
C ASP A 78 15.42 25.15 9.55
N VAL A 79 15.17 26.29 8.92
CA VAL A 79 15.07 26.39 7.46
C VAL A 79 16.26 27.15 6.94
N THR A 80 17.00 26.57 5.99
CA THR A 80 18.07 27.23 5.25
C THR A 80 17.59 27.53 3.83
N HIS A 81 17.63 28.80 3.42
CA HIS A 81 17.24 29.23 2.07
C HIS A 81 18.45 29.31 1.15
N GLY A 82 18.46 28.45 0.13
CA GLY A 82 19.40 28.49 -0.98
C GLY A 82 18.93 29.39 -2.12
N VAL A 83 19.68 29.36 -3.23
CA VAL A 83 19.33 30.11 -4.45
C VAL A 83 18.19 29.45 -5.22
N THR A 84 18.05 28.12 -5.09
CA THR A 84 17.17 27.30 -5.93
C THR A 84 16.18 26.45 -5.12
N GLY A 85 16.22 26.53 -3.80
CA GLY A 85 15.45 25.67 -2.91
C GLY A 85 15.76 25.93 -1.44
N SER A 86 15.02 25.29 -0.56
CA SER A 86 15.20 25.35 0.89
C SER A 86 15.41 23.97 1.47
N LEU A 87 16.16 23.90 2.57
CA LEU A 87 16.29 22.71 3.41
C LEU A 87 15.66 23.02 4.76
N MET A 88 14.72 22.19 5.20
CA MET A 88 14.19 22.20 6.56
C MET A 88 14.76 21.02 7.33
N ASP A 89 15.28 21.25 8.53
CA ASP A 89 15.76 20.23 9.48
C ASP A 89 14.81 20.20 10.67
N PHE A 90 14.13 19.08 10.91
CA PHE A 90 13.09 18.93 11.94
C PHE A 90 13.60 18.21 13.17
N GLN A 91 13.23 18.72 14.34
CA GLN A 91 13.53 18.13 15.64
C GLN A 91 12.33 18.22 16.59
N PRO A 92 12.02 17.17 17.37
CA PRO A 92 11.05 17.28 18.45
C PRO A 92 11.52 18.29 19.50
N THR A 93 10.62 19.10 20.04
CA THR A 93 10.99 20.13 21.04
C THR A 93 11.55 19.54 22.34
N ASP A 94 11.05 18.36 22.73
CA ASP A 94 11.51 17.64 23.93
C ASP A 94 12.68 16.68 23.63
N GLY A 95 13.25 16.74 22.41
CA GLY A 95 14.27 15.82 21.93
C GLY A 95 13.71 14.49 21.41
N TRP A 96 14.57 13.70 20.77
CA TRP A 96 14.20 12.40 20.18
C TRP A 96 13.98 11.30 21.23
N SER A 97 14.43 11.51 22.47
CA SER A 97 14.25 10.61 23.60
C SER A 97 13.62 11.37 24.77
N PRO A 98 12.73 10.75 25.56
CA PRO A 98 12.25 11.33 26.81
C PRO A 98 13.38 11.70 27.75
N GLU A 99 13.14 12.67 28.64
CA GLU A 99 14.14 13.08 29.63
C GLU A 99 14.62 11.86 30.46
N GLY A 100 15.94 11.65 30.47
CA GLY A 100 16.58 10.53 31.16
C GLY A 100 16.62 9.21 30.39
N ALA A 101 16.06 9.16 29.17
CA ALA A 101 16.20 8.03 28.26
C ALA A 101 17.33 8.30 27.24
N ASP A 102 18.15 7.29 26.99
CA ASP A 102 19.24 7.34 26.01
C ASP A 102 18.95 6.34 24.88
N TRP A 103 17.90 6.61 24.10
CA TRP A 103 17.50 5.69 23.01
C TRP A 103 18.48 5.72 21.84
N PHE A 104 19.22 6.83 21.70
CA PHE A 104 20.10 7.14 20.57
C PHE A 104 21.50 7.56 21.06
N PRO A 105 22.31 6.63 21.58
CA PRO A 105 23.55 6.96 22.29
C PRO A 105 24.68 7.49 21.39
N GLU A 106 24.64 7.20 20.09
CA GLU A 106 25.72 7.58 19.15
C GLU A 106 25.42 8.87 18.40
N GLN A 107 24.20 9.02 17.89
CA GLN A 107 23.77 10.14 17.06
C GLN A 107 22.26 10.28 17.15
N GLU A 108 21.75 11.50 17.02
CA GLU A 108 20.31 11.77 16.93
C GLU A 108 19.75 11.47 15.53
N PRO A 109 18.46 11.07 15.42
CA PRO A 109 17.76 11.00 14.14
C PRO A 109 17.76 12.35 13.41
N ALA A 110 17.81 12.28 12.08
CA ALA A 110 17.67 13.45 11.22
C ALA A 110 16.44 13.30 10.32
N LEU A 111 15.53 14.28 10.39
CA LEU A 111 14.38 14.38 9.51
C LEU A 111 14.50 15.67 8.72
N THR A 112 14.61 15.57 7.40
CA THR A 112 14.83 16.73 6.53
C THR A 112 13.81 16.81 5.41
N LEU A 113 13.45 18.04 5.04
CA LEU A 113 12.64 18.33 3.86
C LEU A 113 13.40 19.31 2.96
N GLU A 114 13.83 18.86 1.80
CA GLU A 114 14.36 19.72 0.75
C GLU A 114 13.23 20.09 -0.22
N THR A 115 12.99 21.37 -0.46
CA THR A 115 12.08 21.85 -1.51
C THR A 115 12.86 22.63 -2.56
N ARG A 116 12.51 22.45 -3.84
CA ARG A 116 13.11 23.19 -4.96
C ARG A 116 12.07 24.03 -5.68
N LEU A 117 12.51 25.15 -6.27
CA LEU A 117 11.64 26.11 -6.97
C LEU A 117 10.87 25.50 -8.15
N TRP A 118 11.36 24.40 -8.73
CA TRP A 118 10.77 23.69 -9.87
C TRP A 118 9.77 22.59 -9.47
N GLY A 119 9.34 22.55 -8.20
CA GLY A 119 8.30 21.63 -7.75
C GLY A 119 8.80 20.24 -7.39
N THR A 120 10.07 20.13 -6.99
CA THR A 120 10.61 18.92 -6.35
C THR A 120 10.58 19.07 -4.84
N ALA A 121 10.16 18.03 -4.13
CA ALA A 121 10.24 17.93 -2.68
C ALA A 121 10.87 16.57 -2.30
N VAL A 122 11.88 16.58 -1.42
CA VAL A 122 12.53 15.37 -0.91
C VAL A 122 12.41 15.36 0.60
N LEU A 123 11.68 14.39 1.14
CA LEU A 123 11.60 14.11 2.57
C LEU A 123 12.54 12.93 2.88
N GLU A 124 13.47 13.13 3.80
CA GLU A 124 14.42 12.09 4.20
C GLU A 124 14.46 11.93 5.71
N LEU A 125 14.29 10.69 6.18
CA LEU A 125 14.47 10.27 7.56
C LEU A 125 15.70 9.35 7.63
N ALA A 126 16.74 9.81 8.29
CA ALA A 126 17.89 9.00 8.68
C ALA A 126 17.76 8.64 10.15
N MET A 127 17.54 7.35 10.41
CA MET A 127 17.43 6.79 11.75
C MET A 127 18.76 6.11 12.12
N PRO A 128 19.45 6.53 13.18
CA PRO A 128 20.63 5.83 13.68
C PRO A 128 20.22 4.56 14.45
N ALA A 129 21.22 3.81 14.94
CA ALA A 129 20.97 2.69 15.82
C ALA A 129 20.19 3.15 17.05
N MET A 130 19.16 2.40 17.41
CA MET A 130 18.28 2.71 18.52
C MET A 130 18.11 1.50 19.44
N SER A 131 18.00 1.76 20.74
CA SER A 131 17.64 0.75 21.73
C SER A 131 16.71 1.34 22.78
N MET A 132 15.49 0.84 22.81
CA MET A 132 14.47 1.19 23.80
C MET A 132 14.11 -0.06 24.60
N ALA A 133 14.00 0.08 25.92
CA ALA A 133 13.49 -0.96 26.80
C ALA A 133 12.48 -0.35 27.78
N ASP A 134 11.31 -0.96 27.87
CA ASP A 134 10.29 -0.62 28.85
C ASP A 134 10.36 -1.62 30.01
N ALA A 135 10.82 -1.15 31.17
CA ALA A 135 10.95 -1.99 32.36
C ALA A 135 9.59 -2.43 32.94
N GLY A 136 8.50 -1.72 32.63
CA GLY A 136 7.16 -2.00 33.10
C GLY A 136 6.49 -3.12 32.31
N SER A 137 6.62 -3.12 30.98
CA SER A 137 6.07 -4.18 30.10
C SER A 137 7.05 -5.33 29.85
N GLY A 138 8.36 -5.11 30.06
CA GLY A 138 9.41 -6.05 29.67
C GLY A 138 9.67 -6.08 28.15
N GLU A 139 9.11 -5.12 27.41
CA GLU A 139 9.28 -4.99 25.97
C GLU A 139 10.54 -4.19 25.63
N SER A 140 11.15 -4.51 24.51
CA SER A 140 12.31 -3.82 23.97
C SER A 140 12.24 -3.73 22.46
N LEU A 141 12.69 -2.60 21.93
CA LEU A 141 12.81 -2.32 20.51
C LEU A 141 14.26 -1.99 20.22
N THR A 142 14.85 -2.70 19.28
CA THR A 142 16.22 -2.43 18.80
C THR A 142 16.22 -2.32 17.28
N THR A 143 16.97 -1.34 16.76
CA THR A 143 17.21 -1.20 15.32
C THR A 143 18.67 -0.86 15.05
N SER A 144 19.21 -1.34 13.94
CA SER A 144 20.55 -0.97 13.47
C SER A 144 20.62 0.45 12.88
N GLY A 145 19.49 1.15 12.82
CA GLY A 145 19.31 2.35 12.01
C GLY A 145 18.82 2.00 10.60
N GLY A 146 18.37 3.01 9.87
CA GLY A 146 17.79 2.88 8.54
C GLY A 146 17.58 4.23 7.87
N LEU A 147 17.19 4.19 6.60
CA LEU A 147 16.91 5.34 5.76
C LEU A 147 15.51 5.19 5.16
N ALA A 148 14.70 6.23 5.24
CA ALA A 148 13.49 6.35 4.44
C ALA A 148 13.54 7.68 3.69
N ARG A 149 13.35 7.64 2.37
CA ARG A 149 13.35 8.80 1.49
C ARG A 149 12.13 8.76 0.59
N VAL A 150 11.42 9.88 0.53
CA VAL A 150 10.33 10.12 -0.40
C VAL A 150 10.70 11.32 -1.26
N GLU A 151 10.73 11.14 -2.56
CA GLU A 151 10.94 12.21 -3.53
C GLU A 151 9.66 12.41 -4.33
N ILE A 152 9.19 13.65 -4.42
CA ILE A 152 8.06 14.06 -5.24
C ILE A 152 8.60 15.03 -6.26
N SER A 153 8.37 14.76 -7.55
CA SER A 153 8.84 15.59 -8.66
C SER A 153 7.70 15.94 -9.61
N ASP A 154 8.03 16.72 -10.64
CA ASP A 154 7.09 17.10 -11.71
C ASP A 154 5.79 17.72 -11.19
N ALA A 155 5.94 18.62 -10.20
CA ALA A 155 4.84 19.30 -9.51
C ALA A 155 3.82 18.34 -8.87
N GLY A 156 4.29 17.18 -8.40
CA GLY A 156 3.44 16.18 -7.74
C GLY A 156 2.91 15.09 -8.67
N SER A 157 3.31 15.06 -9.95
CA SER A 157 2.90 14.00 -10.89
C SER A 157 3.83 12.79 -10.91
N SER A 158 4.95 12.85 -10.19
CA SER A 158 5.90 11.75 -10.02
C SER A 158 6.26 11.60 -8.54
N ALA A 159 6.39 10.36 -8.07
CA ALA A 159 6.85 10.06 -6.72
C ALA A 159 7.77 8.84 -6.68
N GLU A 160 8.83 8.91 -5.88
CA GLU A 160 9.74 7.82 -5.60
C GLU A 160 9.85 7.59 -4.10
N LEU A 161 9.86 6.32 -3.68
CA LEU A 161 10.05 5.90 -2.29
C LEU A 161 11.23 4.93 -2.23
N LEU A 162 12.17 5.21 -1.32
CA LEU A 162 13.26 4.33 -0.96
C LEU A 162 13.24 4.10 0.55
N VAL A 163 13.20 2.85 0.98
CA VAL A 163 13.40 2.47 2.39
C VAL A 163 14.50 1.42 2.45
N VAL A 164 15.47 1.61 3.33
CA VAL A 164 16.55 0.65 3.60
C VAL A 164 16.67 0.50 5.12
N TRP A 165 16.35 -0.69 5.62
CA TRP A 165 16.34 -1.01 7.04
C TRP A 165 17.05 -2.36 7.30
N PRO A 166 18.34 -2.35 7.65
CA PRO A 166 19.13 -3.58 7.80
C PRO A 166 18.64 -4.51 8.91
N ALA A 167 18.23 -3.98 10.06
CA ALA A 167 17.72 -4.81 11.15
C ALA A 167 16.72 -4.08 12.04
N LEU A 168 15.63 -4.78 12.36
CA LEU A 168 14.63 -4.40 13.34
C LEU A 168 14.32 -5.61 14.22
N ALA A 169 14.35 -5.44 15.54
CA ALA A 169 13.93 -6.48 16.47
C ALA A 169 13.07 -5.88 17.59
N LEU A 170 11.86 -6.45 17.74
CA LEU A 170 10.95 -6.21 18.84
C LEU A 170 10.96 -7.45 19.71
N SER A 171 11.25 -7.32 21.00
CA SER A 171 11.23 -8.45 21.94
C SER A 171 10.38 -8.08 23.14
N GLY A 172 9.37 -8.89 23.43
CA GLY A 172 8.54 -8.78 24.63
C GLY A 172 8.49 -10.12 25.36
N PRO A 173 7.81 -10.17 26.53
CA PRO A 173 7.72 -11.39 27.33
C PRO A 173 7.08 -12.54 26.57
N ASP A 174 6.07 -12.26 25.75
CA ASP A 174 5.29 -13.30 25.07
C ASP A 174 5.69 -13.51 23.61
N ARG A 175 6.42 -12.58 22.99
CA ARG A 175 6.70 -12.60 21.54
C ARG A 175 7.99 -11.87 21.22
N ALA A 176 8.78 -12.42 20.31
CA ALA A 176 9.86 -11.71 19.64
C ALA A 176 9.63 -11.70 18.13
N VAL A 177 9.87 -10.55 17.50
CA VAL A 177 9.80 -10.34 16.05
C VAL A 177 11.13 -9.79 15.57
N ARG A 178 11.66 -10.37 14.51
CA ARG A 178 12.89 -9.89 13.85
C ARG A 178 12.66 -9.75 12.36
N VAL A 179 13.08 -8.61 11.82
CA VAL A 179 13.16 -8.33 10.39
C VAL A 179 14.61 -8.04 10.04
N SER A 180 15.10 -8.60 8.94
CA SER A 180 16.46 -8.40 8.45
C SER A 180 16.46 -8.02 6.97
N ASP A 181 17.31 -7.06 6.64
CA ASP A 181 17.55 -6.49 5.31
C ASP A 181 16.26 -6.11 4.56
N LEU A 182 15.44 -5.26 5.19
CA LEU A 182 14.26 -4.70 4.55
C LEU A 182 14.69 -3.63 3.54
N ARG A 183 14.30 -3.80 2.29
CA ARG A 183 14.44 -2.80 1.23
C ARG A 183 13.12 -2.60 0.51
N VAL A 184 12.69 -1.35 0.40
CA VAL A 184 11.52 -0.95 -0.38
C VAL A 184 11.96 0.06 -1.41
N GLU A 185 11.61 -0.18 -2.66
CA GLU A 185 11.77 0.76 -3.76
C GLU A 185 10.44 0.88 -4.47
N GLN A 186 10.00 2.10 -4.75
CA GLN A 186 8.78 2.32 -5.50
C GLN A 186 8.91 3.59 -6.34
N THR A 187 8.46 3.51 -7.58
CA THR A 187 8.37 4.63 -8.52
C THR A 187 6.94 4.74 -8.97
N MET A 188 6.37 5.93 -8.95
CA MET A 188 4.99 6.21 -9.32
C MET A 188 4.91 7.41 -10.25
N SER A 189 4.03 7.32 -11.24
CA SER A 189 3.68 8.43 -12.12
C SER A 189 2.17 8.54 -12.24
N HIS A 190 1.67 9.74 -12.03
CA HIS A 190 0.26 10.08 -12.12
C HIS A 190 -0.19 9.95 -13.58
N LEU A 191 -1.28 9.21 -13.80
CA LEU A 191 -1.85 9.04 -15.13
C LEU A 191 -2.97 10.06 -15.35
N VAL A 192 -4.07 9.92 -14.61
CA VAL A 192 -5.24 10.81 -14.66
C VAL A 192 -6.17 10.50 -13.48
N GLY A 193 -6.87 11.52 -12.97
CA GLY A 193 -7.79 11.37 -11.84
C GLY A 193 -7.07 10.82 -10.61
N GLU A 194 -7.52 9.69 -10.07
CA GLU A 194 -6.91 9.01 -8.93
C GLU A 194 -5.97 7.86 -9.35
N VAL A 195 -5.70 7.71 -10.65
CA VAL A 195 -4.91 6.59 -11.18
C VAL A 195 -3.42 6.91 -11.27
N TRP A 196 -2.62 6.03 -10.69
CA TRP A 196 -1.16 6.04 -10.73
C TRP A 196 -0.62 4.77 -11.39
N THR A 197 0.44 4.93 -12.16
CA THR A 197 1.23 3.84 -12.76
C THR A 197 2.59 3.78 -12.08
N GLY A 198 3.34 2.69 -12.25
CA GLY A 198 4.63 2.59 -11.61
C GLY A 198 5.18 1.17 -11.44
N SER A 199 6.22 1.08 -10.63
CA SER A 199 6.82 -0.19 -10.23
C SER A 199 7.20 -0.15 -8.77
N GLY A 200 7.15 -1.29 -8.11
CA GLY A 200 7.50 -1.44 -6.72
C GLY A 200 8.26 -2.73 -6.47
N LYS A 201 9.20 -2.69 -5.53
CA LYS A 201 9.98 -3.83 -5.09
C LYS A 201 10.15 -3.78 -3.58
N VAL A 202 9.64 -4.79 -2.89
CA VAL A 202 9.90 -5.04 -1.48
C VAL A 202 10.78 -6.28 -1.39
N LEU A 203 11.85 -6.18 -0.62
CA LEU A 203 12.73 -7.29 -0.29
C LEU A 203 12.89 -7.35 1.23
N ALA A 204 12.90 -8.55 1.79
CA ALA A 204 13.38 -8.80 3.14
C ALA A 204 14.10 -10.15 3.15
N GLU A 205 15.31 -10.18 3.71
CA GLU A 205 16.08 -11.43 3.81
C GLU A 205 15.40 -12.41 4.78
N LEU A 206 14.94 -11.89 5.92
CA LEU A 206 14.38 -12.68 7.01
C LEU A 206 13.23 -11.95 7.70
N LEU A 207 12.14 -12.67 7.92
CA LEU A 207 11.13 -12.32 8.92
C LEU A 207 10.97 -13.51 9.86
N SER A 208 11.22 -13.30 11.15
CA SER A 208 11.07 -14.33 12.18
C SER A 208 10.15 -13.86 13.28
N VAL A 209 9.18 -14.70 13.65
CA VAL A 209 8.28 -14.48 14.77
C VAL A 209 8.44 -15.65 15.73
N THR A 210 8.84 -15.36 16.96
CA THR A 210 8.99 -16.34 18.04
C THR A 210 7.88 -16.11 19.06
N PRO A 211 6.82 -16.92 19.08
CA PRO A 211 5.79 -16.86 20.11
C PRO A 211 6.27 -17.48 21.42
N ASP A 212 5.62 -17.15 22.54
CA ASP A 212 5.94 -17.71 23.85
C ASP A 212 5.88 -19.23 23.84
N GLN A 213 6.93 -19.86 24.39
CA GLN A 213 7.07 -21.31 24.54
C GLN A 213 6.81 -22.12 23.25
N LYS A 214 6.95 -21.51 22.06
CA LYS A 214 6.75 -22.16 20.76
C LYS A 214 7.97 -21.99 19.85
N PRO A 215 8.23 -22.95 18.96
CA PRO A 215 9.24 -22.79 17.92
C PRO A 215 8.99 -21.53 17.06
N PRO A 216 10.05 -20.88 16.57
CA PRO A 216 9.92 -19.72 15.71
C PRO A 216 9.31 -20.07 14.36
N VAL A 217 8.48 -19.18 13.84
CA VAL A 217 8.05 -19.16 12.45
C VAL A 217 9.00 -18.25 11.69
N THR A 218 9.62 -18.76 10.62
CA THR A 218 10.63 -18.02 9.88
C THR A 218 10.35 -18.03 8.39
N LEU A 219 10.30 -16.84 7.78
CA LEU A 219 10.23 -16.63 6.34
C LEU A 219 11.59 -16.12 5.86
N LYS A 220 12.09 -16.69 4.76
CA LYS A 220 13.37 -16.34 4.14
C LYS A 220 13.16 -15.92 2.69
N GLY A 221 13.94 -14.93 2.25
CA GLY A 221 13.94 -14.48 0.86
C GLY A 221 12.57 -14.00 0.42
N ILE A 222 12.01 -13.03 1.16
CA ILE A 222 10.71 -12.44 0.84
C ILE A 222 10.91 -11.41 -0.26
N SER A 223 10.17 -11.54 -1.35
CA SER A 223 10.13 -10.56 -2.44
C SER A 223 8.69 -10.26 -2.84
N VAL A 224 8.36 -8.98 -2.93
CA VAL A 224 7.14 -8.50 -3.59
C VAL A 224 7.56 -7.60 -4.72
N GLN A 225 7.07 -7.86 -5.92
CA GLN A 225 7.29 -7.02 -7.10
C GLN A 225 5.94 -6.60 -7.64
N SER A 226 5.75 -5.30 -7.84
CA SER A 226 4.56 -4.74 -8.47
C SER A 226 4.95 -3.96 -9.70
N HIS A 227 4.07 -4.00 -10.71
CA HIS A 227 4.18 -3.20 -11.90
C HIS A 227 2.79 -2.84 -12.38
N SER A 228 2.55 -1.57 -12.66
CA SER A 228 1.31 -1.06 -13.24
C SER A 228 1.66 -0.13 -14.39
N GLU A 229 1.11 -0.39 -15.57
CA GLU A 229 1.39 0.37 -16.79
C GLU A 229 0.12 0.79 -17.51
N ALA A 230 0.17 1.99 -18.07
CA ALA A 230 -0.86 2.50 -18.96
C ALA A 230 -0.70 1.88 -20.35
N VAL A 231 -1.75 1.23 -20.85
CA VAL A 231 -1.83 0.69 -22.21
C VAL A 231 -2.89 1.45 -23.02
N SER A 232 -2.95 1.22 -24.33
CA SER A 232 -3.88 1.92 -25.23
C SER A 232 -3.86 3.45 -25.07
N GLN A 233 -2.65 4.04 -25.05
CA GLN A 233 -2.46 5.49 -24.88
C GLN A 233 -3.04 6.08 -23.57
N GLY A 234 -3.13 5.27 -22.51
CA GLY A 234 -3.64 5.72 -21.20
C GLY A 234 -5.12 5.47 -20.96
N GLU A 235 -5.82 4.87 -21.91
CA GLU A 235 -7.23 4.49 -21.75
C GLU A 235 -7.40 3.24 -20.86
N ARG A 236 -6.37 2.40 -20.78
CA ARG A 236 -6.41 1.13 -20.03
C ARG A 236 -5.20 0.96 -19.12
N LEU A 237 -5.38 0.19 -18.07
CA LEU A 237 -4.36 -0.13 -17.07
C LEU A 237 -4.16 -1.64 -16.96
N ASP A 238 -2.91 -2.05 -17.09
CA ASP A 238 -2.45 -3.40 -16.74
C ASP A 238 -1.66 -3.31 -15.43
N SER A 239 -1.88 -4.25 -14.52
CA SER A 239 -1.19 -4.33 -13.23
C SER A 239 -0.87 -5.77 -12.88
N ARG A 240 0.33 -6.00 -12.35
CA ARG A 240 0.81 -7.30 -11.88
C ARG A 240 1.50 -7.14 -10.54
N VAL A 241 1.20 -8.04 -9.62
CA VAL A 241 1.88 -8.17 -8.32
C VAL A 241 2.35 -9.60 -8.15
N ALA A 242 3.65 -9.81 -7.97
CA ALA A 242 4.26 -11.11 -7.73
C ALA A 242 4.85 -11.15 -6.32
N LEU A 243 4.36 -12.07 -5.50
CA LEU A 243 4.89 -12.43 -4.19
C LEU A 243 5.71 -13.71 -4.32
N ALA A 244 6.91 -13.70 -3.75
CA ALA A 244 7.77 -14.87 -3.63
C ALA A 244 8.34 -14.98 -2.21
N VAL A 245 8.44 -16.21 -1.72
CA VAL A 245 9.14 -16.56 -0.48
C VAL A 245 9.99 -17.79 -0.77
N ASP A 246 11.30 -17.67 -0.58
CA ASP A 246 12.24 -18.77 -0.86
C ASP A 246 12.07 -19.94 0.11
N GLY A 247 11.81 -19.63 1.38
CA GLY A 247 11.61 -20.65 2.40
C GLY A 247 10.71 -20.19 3.55
N LEU A 248 9.87 -21.09 4.04
CA LEU A 248 9.09 -20.97 5.26
C LEU A 248 9.49 -22.12 6.18
N THR A 249 9.97 -21.81 7.37
CA THR A 249 10.22 -22.79 8.42
C THR A 249 9.15 -22.68 9.49
N LEU A 250 8.44 -23.78 9.72
CA LEU A 250 7.44 -23.94 10.78
C LEU A 250 7.89 -25.09 11.67
N SER A 251 8.27 -24.79 12.92
CA SER A 251 8.87 -25.80 13.81
C SER A 251 10.12 -26.44 13.17
N ASP A 252 10.07 -27.73 12.85
CA ASP A 252 11.18 -28.48 12.25
C ASP A 252 10.99 -28.74 10.74
N GLU A 253 9.89 -28.26 10.16
CA GLU A 253 9.57 -28.46 8.74
C GLU A 253 9.91 -27.21 7.93
N THR A 254 10.45 -27.45 6.74
CA THR A 254 10.76 -26.40 5.76
C THR A 254 9.90 -26.57 4.53
N TYR A 255 9.25 -25.49 4.16
CA TYR A 255 8.40 -25.32 3.00
C TYR A 255 9.07 -24.31 2.06
N GLY A 256 8.78 -24.37 0.78
CA GLY A 256 9.28 -23.40 -0.20
C GLY A 256 10.12 -24.01 -1.33
N PRO A 257 10.21 -23.31 -2.47
CA PRO A 257 9.75 -21.93 -2.68
C PRO A 257 8.23 -21.80 -2.82
N GLN A 258 7.73 -20.61 -2.49
CA GLN A 258 6.33 -20.20 -2.61
C GLN A 258 6.25 -19.03 -3.61
N ARG A 259 5.32 -19.07 -4.55
CA ARG A 259 5.05 -17.99 -5.50
C ARG A 259 3.55 -17.78 -5.66
N LEU A 260 3.15 -16.51 -5.67
CA LEU A 260 1.79 -16.09 -5.94
C LEU A 260 1.85 -14.86 -6.83
N THR A 261 1.29 -14.95 -8.03
CA THR A 261 1.17 -13.81 -8.94
C THR A 261 -0.30 -13.44 -9.05
N PHE A 262 -0.61 -12.18 -8.80
CA PHE A 262 -1.87 -11.52 -9.12
C PHE A 262 -1.70 -10.69 -10.41
N ALA A 263 -2.71 -10.67 -11.26
CA ALA A 263 -2.73 -9.83 -12.45
C ALA A 263 -4.12 -9.23 -12.69
N LEU A 264 -4.13 -7.98 -13.13
CA LEU A 264 -5.26 -7.23 -13.64
C LEU A 264 -4.86 -6.71 -15.02
N ASN A 265 -5.65 -6.97 -16.06
CA ASN A 265 -5.36 -6.51 -17.41
C ASN A 265 -6.59 -5.82 -18.01
N GLY A 266 -6.34 -4.75 -18.76
CA GLY A 266 -7.33 -4.02 -19.53
C GLY A 266 -8.31 -3.21 -18.69
N LEU A 267 -7.98 -2.84 -17.45
CA LEU A 267 -8.88 -2.04 -16.62
C LEU A 267 -9.10 -0.67 -17.28
N ASP A 268 -10.36 -0.32 -17.56
CA ASP A 268 -10.70 0.97 -18.13
C ASP A 268 -10.48 2.10 -17.11
N VAL A 269 -9.63 3.06 -17.48
CA VAL A 269 -9.17 4.12 -16.58
C VAL A 269 -10.29 5.12 -16.26
N ALA A 270 -11.16 5.42 -17.22
CA ALA A 270 -12.27 6.35 -17.02
C ALA A 270 -13.33 5.74 -16.10
N ALA A 271 -13.77 4.52 -16.38
CA ALA A 271 -14.75 3.81 -15.57
C ALA A 271 -14.24 3.55 -14.15
N TRP A 272 -12.94 3.30 -13.98
CA TRP A 272 -12.33 3.17 -12.66
C TRP A 272 -12.36 4.48 -11.87
N ASN A 273 -12.01 5.60 -12.49
CA ASN A 273 -12.09 6.92 -11.84
C ASN A 273 -13.54 7.25 -11.42
N ASP A 274 -14.53 7.00 -12.28
CA ASP A 274 -15.95 7.22 -11.96
C ASP A 274 -16.41 6.37 -10.76
N LEU A 275 -15.93 5.12 -10.67
CA LEU A 275 -16.18 4.24 -9.54
C LEU A 275 -15.49 4.74 -8.25
N ALA A 276 -14.21 5.10 -8.34
CA ALA A 276 -13.43 5.59 -7.20
C ALA A 276 -14.03 6.88 -6.63
N GLU A 277 -14.40 7.84 -7.48
CA GLU A 277 -15.10 9.06 -7.08
C GLU A 277 -16.43 8.76 -6.39
N SER A 278 -17.20 7.80 -6.92
CA SER A 278 -18.48 7.37 -6.32
C SER A 278 -18.28 6.77 -4.92
N LEU A 279 -17.23 5.97 -4.71
CA LEU A 279 -16.86 5.40 -3.41
C LEU A 279 -16.43 6.49 -2.42
N SER A 280 -15.56 7.40 -2.84
CA SER A 280 -15.09 8.53 -2.03
C SER A 280 -16.24 9.44 -1.59
N ALA A 281 -17.19 9.74 -2.49
CA ALA A 281 -18.39 10.50 -2.16
C ALA A 281 -19.28 9.80 -1.13
N MET A 282 -19.38 8.46 -1.18
CA MET A 282 -20.13 7.68 -0.17
C MET A 282 -19.46 7.70 1.20
N GLN A 283 -18.13 7.60 1.25
CA GLN A 283 -17.36 7.67 2.50
C GLN A 283 -17.47 9.05 3.15
N ALA A 284 -17.30 10.12 2.37
CA ALA A 284 -17.49 11.49 2.85
C ALA A 284 -18.93 11.73 3.37
N GLY A 285 -19.93 11.18 2.67
CA GLY A 285 -21.32 11.21 3.12
C GLY A 285 -21.57 10.40 4.39
N ALA A 286 -20.88 9.28 4.61
CA ALA A 286 -20.99 8.47 5.82
C ALA A 286 -20.43 9.19 7.06
N ALA A 287 -19.32 9.91 6.92
CA ALA A 287 -18.80 10.77 8.00
C ALA A 287 -19.77 11.91 8.36
N ALA A 288 -20.56 12.40 7.41
CA ALA A 288 -21.57 13.45 7.62
C ALA A 288 -22.94 12.94 8.10
N ARG A 289 -23.19 11.62 8.14
CA ARG A 289 -24.49 11.00 8.48
C ARG A 289 -24.89 11.09 9.95
N ALA A 290 -24.08 11.70 10.82
CA ALA A 290 -24.42 11.88 12.23
C ALA A 290 -25.61 12.85 12.50
N SER A 291 -26.23 13.47 11.49
CA SER A 291 -27.17 14.59 11.75
C SER A 291 -28.52 14.67 11.01
N VAL A 292 -28.90 13.88 9.99
CA VAL A 292 -30.25 14.03 9.36
C VAL A 292 -30.84 12.74 8.76
N ALA A 293 -32.04 12.35 9.21
CA ALA A 293 -32.66 11.03 8.96
C ALA A 293 -33.69 10.93 7.79
N ARG A 294 -33.84 11.95 6.91
CA ARG A 294 -34.73 11.84 5.72
C ARG A 294 -34.07 12.23 4.40
N GLU A 295 -33.22 13.26 4.37
CA GLU A 295 -32.42 13.60 3.18
C GLU A 295 -31.28 12.60 2.90
N GLY A 296 -30.96 11.75 3.87
CA GLY A 296 -29.93 10.71 3.74
C GLY A 296 -30.36 9.55 2.84
N PHE A 297 -31.66 9.26 2.73
CA PHE A 297 -32.17 8.14 1.95
C PHE A 297 -32.11 8.40 0.44
N ASP A 298 -32.61 9.55 -0.03
CA ASP A 298 -32.54 9.91 -1.47
C ASP A 298 -31.10 10.04 -1.96
N ARG A 299 -30.22 10.63 -1.12
CA ARG A 299 -28.77 10.70 -1.40
C ARG A 299 -28.12 9.31 -1.43
N GLN A 300 -28.54 8.40 -0.55
CA GLN A 300 -28.06 7.02 -0.55
C GLN A 300 -28.53 6.27 -1.81
N MET A 301 -29.79 6.42 -2.21
CA MET A 301 -30.33 5.80 -3.43
C MET A 301 -29.61 6.33 -4.69
N ALA A 302 -29.37 7.63 -4.77
CA ALA A 302 -28.60 8.22 -5.88
C ALA A 302 -27.15 7.71 -5.91
N ALA A 303 -26.50 7.58 -4.75
CA ALA A 303 -25.14 7.03 -4.66
C ALA A 303 -25.09 5.55 -5.09
N MET A 304 -26.06 4.73 -4.66
CA MET A 304 -26.18 3.34 -5.09
C MET A 304 -26.41 3.22 -6.60
N GLN A 305 -27.21 4.11 -7.19
CA GLN A 305 -27.42 4.14 -8.65
C GLN A 305 -26.15 4.50 -9.42
N ARG A 306 -25.38 5.49 -8.94
CA ARG A 306 -24.08 5.85 -9.53
C ARG A 306 -23.08 4.71 -9.44
N MET A 307 -22.97 4.09 -8.27
CA MET A 307 -22.11 2.91 -8.07
C MET A 307 -22.51 1.77 -9.01
N ASN A 308 -23.80 1.43 -9.11
CA ASN A 308 -24.26 0.38 -10.04
C ASN A 308 -23.95 0.72 -11.50
N THR A 309 -24.01 2.00 -11.87
CA THR A 309 -23.66 2.46 -13.22
C THR A 309 -22.17 2.33 -13.48
N ALA A 310 -21.33 2.79 -12.55
CA ALA A 310 -19.88 2.70 -12.65
C ALA A 310 -19.39 1.24 -12.70
N VAL A 311 -19.96 0.36 -11.87
CA VAL A 311 -19.65 -1.08 -11.92
C VAL A 311 -20.06 -1.69 -13.26
N ARG A 312 -21.21 -1.29 -13.81
CA ARG A 312 -21.66 -1.77 -15.13
C ARG A 312 -20.74 -1.28 -16.24
N GLU A 313 -20.33 -0.02 -16.22
CA GLU A 313 -19.44 0.56 -17.21
C GLU A 313 -18.06 -0.09 -17.16
N LEU A 314 -17.53 -0.30 -15.95
CA LEU A 314 -16.27 -1.01 -15.74
C LEU A 314 -16.32 -2.45 -16.28
N ALA A 315 -17.40 -3.18 -15.97
CA ALA A 315 -17.57 -4.53 -16.50
C ALA A 315 -17.65 -4.50 -18.03
N ALA A 316 -18.46 -3.61 -18.59
CA ALA A 316 -18.68 -3.53 -20.03
C ALA A 316 -17.46 -3.07 -20.85
N ALA A 317 -16.51 -2.36 -20.24
CA ALA A 317 -15.27 -1.98 -20.92
C ALA A 317 -14.33 -3.17 -21.17
N GLY A 318 -14.58 -4.28 -20.46
CA GLY A 318 -13.81 -5.51 -20.56
C GLY A 318 -12.57 -5.48 -19.69
N PHE A 319 -12.32 -6.56 -18.96
CA PHE A 319 -11.18 -6.69 -18.06
C PHE A 319 -10.83 -8.16 -17.84
N SER A 320 -9.62 -8.41 -17.36
CA SER A 320 -9.22 -9.72 -16.86
C SER A 320 -8.54 -9.58 -15.51
N ILE A 321 -8.99 -10.32 -14.50
CA ILE A 321 -8.41 -10.32 -13.15
C ILE A 321 -8.17 -11.75 -12.69
N GLY A 322 -7.07 -11.99 -11.99
CA GLY A 322 -6.86 -13.31 -11.40
C GLY A 322 -5.50 -13.53 -10.78
N PHE A 323 -5.27 -14.79 -10.47
CA PHE A 323 -4.04 -15.36 -9.98
C PHE A 323 -3.45 -16.27 -11.06
N PRO A 324 -2.68 -15.75 -12.03
CA PRO A 324 -2.09 -16.58 -13.09
C PRO A 324 -1.09 -17.63 -12.56
N GLU A 325 -0.56 -17.46 -11.35
CA GLU A 325 0.36 -18.43 -10.75
C GLU A 325 0.10 -18.53 -9.25
N LEU A 326 -0.18 -19.75 -8.79
CA LEU A 326 -0.05 -20.21 -7.42
C LEU A 326 0.90 -21.40 -7.45
N TYR A 327 2.02 -21.31 -6.74
CA TYR A 327 2.99 -22.39 -6.63
C TYR A 327 3.47 -22.49 -5.20
N LEU A 328 3.16 -23.59 -4.52
CA LEU A 328 3.53 -23.83 -3.14
C LEU A 328 4.27 -25.15 -3.04
N THR A 329 5.48 -25.15 -2.47
CA THR A 329 6.24 -26.39 -2.25
C THR A 329 6.04 -26.86 -0.81
N THR A 330 5.52 -28.07 -0.64
CA THR A 330 5.42 -28.76 0.65
C THR A 330 6.33 -30.01 0.67
N PRO A 331 6.60 -30.61 1.84
CA PRO A 331 7.36 -31.86 1.92
C PRO A 331 6.74 -33.01 1.12
N GLU A 332 5.42 -33.02 0.96
CA GLU A 332 4.63 -34.03 0.24
C GLU A 332 4.59 -33.79 -1.27
N GLY A 333 4.96 -32.58 -1.71
CA GLY A 333 5.05 -32.21 -3.11
C GLY A 333 4.57 -30.79 -3.40
N ALA A 334 4.59 -30.41 -4.68
CA ALA A 334 4.15 -29.08 -5.10
C ALA A 334 2.61 -29.01 -5.24
N VAL A 335 2.02 -27.97 -4.64
CA VAL A 335 0.67 -27.49 -4.95
C VAL A 335 0.78 -26.41 -6.02
N THR A 336 0.02 -26.56 -7.10
CA THR A 336 0.01 -25.61 -8.21
C THR A 336 -1.40 -25.20 -8.55
N GLY A 337 -1.60 -23.97 -8.98
CA GLY A 337 -2.89 -23.55 -9.49
C GLY A 337 -2.84 -22.22 -10.21
N SER A 338 -3.97 -21.88 -10.79
CA SER A 338 -4.23 -20.56 -11.33
C SER A 338 -5.74 -20.33 -11.36
N ALA A 339 -6.14 -19.07 -11.28
CA ALA A 339 -7.53 -18.68 -11.39
C ALA A 339 -7.60 -17.36 -12.17
N ARG A 340 -8.54 -17.24 -13.10
CA ARG A 340 -8.77 -16.02 -13.86
C ARG A 340 -10.26 -15.85 -14.10
N ILE A 341 -10.71 -14.62 -13.96
CA ILE A 341 -12.05 -14.17 -14.34
C ILE A 341 -11.85 -13.08 -15.39
N SER A 342 -12.58 -13.17 -16.49
CA SER A 342 -12.50 -12.19 -17.56
C SER A 342 -13.89 -11.82 -18.05
N HIS A 343 -14.09 -10.54 -18.32
CA HIS A 343 -15.28 -10.03 -18.96
C HIS A 343 -14.87 -9.39 -20.31
N PRO A 344 -15.55 -9.72 -21.42
CA PRO A 344 -15.24 -9.12 -22.71
C PRO A 344 -15.75 -7.68 -22.79
N GLU A 345 -15.23 -6.90 -23.73
CA GLU A 345 -15.79 -5.60 -24.06
C GLU A 345 -17.18 -5.76 -24.70
N LEU A 346 -18.14 -4.92 -24.30
CA LEU A 346 -19.52 -4.94 -24.78
C LEU A 346 -19.85 -3.71 -25.63
N SER A 347 -20.68 -3.90 -26.65
CA SER A 347 -21.25 -2.78 -27.41
C SER A 347 -22.30 -2.02 -26.59
N GLU A 348 -22.59 -0.77 -26.97
CA GLU A 348 -23.62 0.05 -26.31
C GLU A 348 -25.00 -0.65 -26.23
N ASP A 349 -25.41 -1.36 -27.27
CA ASP A 349 -26.67 -2.12 -27.29
C ASP A 349 -26.67 -3.28 -26.27
N GLN A 350 -25.50 -3.85 -25.99
CA GLN A 350 -25.32 -4.91 -24.98
C GLN A 350 -25.25 -4.32 -23.57
N LYS A 351 -24.62 -3.15 -23.40
CA LYS A 351 -24.55 -2.42 -22.12
C LYS A 351 -25.94 -2.07 -21.57
N ALA A 352 -26.89 -1.76 -22.45
CA ALA A 352 -28.27 -1.43 -22.07
C ALA A 352 -29.03 -2.61 -21.44
N GLN A 353 -28.53 -3.84 -21.55
CA GLN A 353 -29.18 -5.07 -21.09
C GLN A 353 -28.43 -5.65 -19.89
N MET A 354 -28.79 -5.24 -18.67
CA MET A 354 -28.04 -5.58 -17.45
C MET A 354 -27.86 -7.09 -17.23
N LEU A 355 -28.83 -7.91 -17.64
CA LEU A 355 -28.73 -9.37 -17.55
C LEU A 355 -27.61 -9.95 -18.44
N LEU A 356 -27.29 -9.31 -19.57
CA LEU A 356 -26.28 -9.78 -20.50
C LEU A 356 -24.85 -9.51 -20.01
N VAL A 357 -24.64 -8.50 -19.17
CA VAL A 357 -23.32 -8.18 -18.61
C VAL A 357 -22.81 -9.37 -17.80
N MET A 358 -23.58 -9.82 -16.81
CA MET A 358 -23.18 -10.97 -15.98
C MET A 358 -23.05 -12.28 -16.77
N GLN A 359 -23.86 -12.47 -17.81
CA GLN A 359 -23.79 -13.67 -18.66
C GLN A 359 -22.49 -13.75 -19.47
N ARG A 360 -21.82 -12.63 -19.76
CA ARG A 360 -20.59 -12.62 -20.55
C ARG A 360 -19.34 -12.87 -19.73
N LEU A 361 -19.46 -12.97 -18.41
CA LEU A 361 -18.35 -13.32 -17.54
C LEU A 361 -17.86 -14.73 -17.86
N THR A 362 -16.55 -14.85 -18.06
CA THR A 362 -15.85 -16.12 -18.24
C THR A 362 -14.86 -16.32 -17.11
N GLY A 363 -14.60 -17.58 -16.76
CA GLY A 363 -13.64 -17.91 -15.72
C GLY A 363 -12.94 -19.22 -16.01
N GLU A 364 -11.71 -19.32 -15.55
CA GLU A 364 -10.91 -20.54 -15.55
C GLU A 364 -10.25 -20.68 -14.19
N MET A 365 -10.26 -21.88 -13.63
CA MET A 365 -9.58 -22.19 -12.39
C MET A 365 -9.02 -23.59 -12.49
N ASN A 366 -7.73 -23.73 -12.22
CA ASN A 366 -7.09 -25.02 -12.01
C ASN A 366 -6.40 -25.04 -10.65
N LEU A 367 -6.49 -26.19 -10.00
CA LEU A 367 -5.78 -26.48 -8.77
C LEU A 367 -5.32 -27.93 -8.80
N SER A 368 -4.08 -28.16 -8.40
CA SER A 368 -3.49 -29.47 -8.29
C SER A 368 -2.68 -29.56 -7.02
N LEU A 369 -2.98 -30.52 -6.17
CA LEU A 369 -2.26 -30.76 -4.91
C LEU A 369 -1.91 -32.25 -4.75
N PRO A 370 -0.82 -32.60 -4.05
CA PRO A 370 -0.50 -33.99 -3.74
C PRO A 370 -1.60 -34.62 -2.86
N LEU A 371 -2.01 -35.85 -3.17
CA LEU A 371 -2.97 -36.58 -2.35
C LEU A 371 -2.45 -36.80 -0.92
N ALA A 372 -1.16 -37.08 -0.79
CA ALA A 372 -0.49 -37.26 0.51
C ALA A 372 -0.74 -36.08 1.46
N LEU A 373 -0.83 -34.85 0.94
CA LEU A 373 -1.15 -33.66 1.75
C LEU A 373 -2.53 -33.76 2.41
N ALA A 374 -3.53 -34.28 1.69
CA ALA A 374 -4.87 -34.50 2.25
C ALA A 374 -4.94 -35.70 3.19
N GLU A 375 -4.01 -36.66 3.09
CA GLU A 375 -3.96 -37.84 3.94
C GLU A 375 -3.20 -37.58 5.25
N GLU A 376 -2.11 -36.83 5.17
CA GLU A 376 -1.20 -36.52 6.29
C GLU A 376 -1.75 -35.44 7.22
N TYR A 377 -2.51 -34.48 6.68
CA TYR A 377 -3.06 -33.36 7.45
C TYR A 377 -4.60 -33.47 7.59
N PRO A 378 -5.12 -33.96 8.74
CA PRO A 378 -6.56 -34.18 8.92
C PRO A 378 -7.41 -32.92 8.79
N GLU A 379 -6.88 -31.76 9.19
CA GLU A 379 -7.57 -30.47 9.08
C GLU A 379 -7.79 -30.09 7.61
N LEU A 380 -6.76 -30.25 6.78
CA LEU A 380 -6.88 -30.04 5.34
C LEU A 380 -7.87 -31.03 4.73
N ARG A 381 -7.81 -32.30 5.11
CA ARG A 381 -8.76 -33.32 4.64
C ARG A 381 -10.21 -32.93 4.91
N LEU A 382 -10.49 -32.37 6.10
CA LEU A 382 -11.83 -31.93 6.46
C LEU A 382 -12.31 -30.77 5.59
N GLN A 383 -11.40 -29.86 5.21
CA GLN A 383 -11.69 -28.75 4.29
C GLN A 383 -11.92 -29.23 2.85
N LEU A 384 -11.18 -30.24 2.41
CA LEU A 384 -11.28 -30.79 1.04
C LEU A 384 -12.43 -31.80 0.88
N ALA A 385 -12.87 -32.45 1.97
CA ALA A 385 -13.86 -33.52 1.92
C ALA A 385 -15.18 -33.13 1.22
N PRO A 386 -15.76 -31.93 1.41
CA PRO A 386 -16.95 -31.51 0.66
C PRO A 386 -16.69 -31.45 -0.84
N LEU A 387 -15.55 -30.91 -1.26
CA LEU A 387 -15.17 -30.74 -2.66
C LEU A 387 -14.96 -32.10 -3.34
N ILE A 388 -14.29 -33.04 -2.65
CA ILE A 388 -14.09 -34.41 -3.13
C ILE A 388 -15.45 -35.13 -3.24
N LYS A 389 -16.30 -35.03 -2.22
CA LYS A 389 -17.64 -35.66 -2.21
C LYS A 389 -18.56 -35.13 -3.31
N GLN A 390 -18.43 -33.85 -3.65
CA GLN A 390 -19.20 -33.20 -4.71
C GLN A 390 -18.61 -33.43 -6.10
N GLY A 391 -17.47 -34.13 -6.22
CA GLY A 391 -16.78 -34.36 -7.49
C GLY A 391 -16.01 -33.14 -8.04
N LEU A 392 -15.88 -32.07 -7.24
CA LEU A 392 -15.18 -30.84 -7.62
C LEU A 392 -13.65 -31.01 -7.56
N LEU A 393 -13.17 -31.87 -6.66
CA LEU A 393 -11.78 -32.33 -6.63
C LEU A 393 -11.77 -33.83 -6.96
N VAL A 394 -11.11 -34.19 -8.05
CA VAL A 394 -11.00 -35.57 -8.54
C VAL A 394 -9.59 -36.07 -8.30
N GLN A 395 -9.47 -37.34 -7.91
CA GLN A 395 -8.17 -37.99 -7.77
C GLN A 395 -7.67 -38.45 -9.15
N GLU A 396 -6.52 -37.93 -9.55
CA GLU A 396 -5.76 -38.36 -10.73
C GLU A 396 -4.40 -38.90 -10.28
N GLY A 397 -4.30 -40.23 -10.18
CA GLY A 397 -3.09 -40.88 -9.67
C GLY A 397 -2.81 -40.51 -8.20
N ASP A 398 -1.68 -39.87 -7.97
CA ASP A 398 -1.19 -39.40 -6.67
C ASP A 398 -1.57 -37.94 -6.37
N ARG A 399 -2.45 -37.34 -7.17
CA ARG A 399 -2.86 -35.93 -7.04
C ARG A 399 -4.37 -35.77 -6.94
N LEU A 400 -4.80 -34.71 -6.25
CA LEU A 400 -6.15 -34.18 -6.33
C LEU A 400 -6.14 -32.99 -7.29
N VAL A 401 -7.02 -33.02 -8.28
CA VAL A 401 -7.11 -32.04 -9.36
C VAL A 401 -8.51 -31.44 -9.41
N LEU A 402 -8.55 -30.13 -9.62
CA LEU A 402 -9.74 -29.37 -9.99
C LEU A 402 -9.41 -28.66 -11.29
N ASP A 403 -10.24 -28.86 -12.30
CA ASP A 403 -10.31 -28.05 -13.51
C ASP A 403 -11.74 -27.51 -13.64
N ALA A 404 -11.87 -26.19 -13.58
CA ALA A 404 -13.15 -25.51 -13.62
C ALA A 404 -13.14 -24.41 -14.69
N GLN A 405 -14.20 -24.38 -15.50
CA GLN A 405 -14.43 -23.37 -16.51
C GLN A 405 -15.82 -22.77 -16.31
N MET A 406 -15.91 -21.45 -16.33
CA MET A 406 -17.17 -20.73 -16.23
C MET A 406 -17.44 -20.03 -17.55
N LYS A 407 -18.65 -20.23 -18.09
CA LYS A 407 -19.15 -19.55 -19.27
C LYS A 407 -20.67 -19.44 -19.20
N ASP A 408 -21.23 -18.28 -19.58
CA ASP A 408 -22.67 -18.07 -19.66
C ASP A 408 -23.41 -18.42 -18.33
N LEU A 409 -22.80 -18.09 -17.19
CA LEU A 409 -23.25 -18.43 -15.82
C LEU A 409 -23.35 -19.95 -15.53
N VAL A 410 -22.71 -20.79 -16.33
CA VAL A 410 -22.54 -22.22 -16.06
C VAL A 410 -21.09 -22.47 -15.72
N VAL A 411 -20.85 -23.15 -14.59
CA VAL A 411 -19.52 -23.65 -14.23
C VAL A 411 -19.46 -25.12 -14.57
N ASP A 412 -18.60 -25.49 -15.51
CA ASP A 412 -18.16 -26.86 -15.72
C ASP A 412 -17.02 -27.15 -14.73
N VAL A 413 -17.18 -28.14 -13.85
CA VAL A 413 -16.12 -28.62 -12.97
C VAL A 413 -15.87 -30.09 -13.26
N ASN A 414 -14.69 -30.42 -13.78
CA ASN A 414 -14.28 -31.77 -14.17
C ASN A 414 -15.33 -32.50 -15.06
N GLY A 415 -16.04 -31.78 -15.94
CA GLY A 415 -17.08 -32.31 -16.83
C GLY A 415 -18.50 -32.28 -16.25
N VAL A 416 -18.71 -31.69 -15.07
CA VAL A 416 -20.03 -31.55 -14.42
C VAL A 416 -20.50 -30.11 -14.51
N GLU A 417 -21.62 -29.88 -15.22
CA GLU A 417 -22.23 -28.56 -15.34
C GLU A 417 -23.04 -28.17 -14.10
N ILE A 418 -22.69 -27.03 -13.51
CA ILE A 418 -23.33 -26.43 -12.34
C ILE A 418 -23.82 -25.03 -12.73
N PRO A 419 -25.15 -24.80 -12.85
CA PRO A 419 -25.68 -23.47 -13.12
C PRO A 419 -25.51 -22.56 -11.90
N LEU A 420 -24.97 -21.37 -12.11
CA LEU A 420 -24.92 -20.33 -11.08
C LEU A 420 -26.27 -19.62 -10.99
N PRO A 421 -26.73 -19.28 -9.78
CA PRO A 421 -27.91 -18.44 -9.64
C PRO A 421 -27.65 -17.08 -10.29
N PRO A 422 -28.64 -16.49 -10.98
CA PRO A 422 -28.52 -15.12 -11.46
C PRO A 422 -28.31 -14.20 -10.24
N VAL A 423 -27.19 -13.49 -10.22
CA VAL A 423 -26.92 -12.46 -9.22
C VAL A 423 -27.74 -11.24 -9.63
N LEU A 424 -28.83 -10.97 -8.91
CA LEU A 424 -29.78 -9.87 -9.16
C LEU A 424 -29.26 -8.51 -8.69
#